data_AF-A0A7V6TGD4-F1
#
_entry.id   AF-A0A7V6TGD4-F1
#
_cell.length_a   1.000
_cell.length_b   1.000
_cell.length_c   1.000
_cell.angle_alpha   90.00
_cell.angle_beta   90.00
_cell.angle_gamma   90.00
#
_symmetry.space_group_name_H-M   'P 1'
#
loop_
_entity.id
_entity.type
_entity.pdbx_description
1 polymer ?
#
loop_
_entity_poly.entity_id
_entity_poly.type
_entity_poly.pdbx_seq_one_letter_code
_entity_poly.pdbx_strand_id
1 'polypeptide(L)'
;MSKYSKKEIPASDADAKIIAEKISSNDDYTKVKLQDRKIYFKDVIKLTGWGNMYILDVGEDSITLYYRQSGYGKPFPKDLDNFTNFLSTIIS
;
A
#
# COMPACT_ATOMS: atom_id res chain seq x y z
N MET A 1 14.40 4.64 -15.42
CA MET A 1 13.71 3.99 -14.29
C MET A 1 12.65 4.96 -13.78
N SER A 2 11.35 4.64 -13.90
CA SER A 2 10.29 5.00 -12.93
C SER A 2 8.93 4.62 -13.52
N LYS A 3 8.50 3.38 -13.27
CA LYS A 3 7.12 2.94 -13.58
C LYS A 3 6.17 3.20 -12.40
N TYR A 4 6.68 3.69 -11.27
CA TYR A 4 5.94 3.87 -10.02
C TYR A 4 6.09 5.31 -9.53
N SER A 5 4.98 5.87 -9.06
CA SER A 5 4.96 7.04 -8.17
C SER A 5 5.28 6.59 -6.75
N LYS A 6 5.75 7.50 -5.89
CA LYS A 6 6.04 7.20 -4.48
C LYS A 6 5.57 8.27 -3.51
N LYS A 7 5.26 7.86 -2.28
CA LYS A 7 4.95 8.73 -1.14
C LYS A 7 5.64 8.20 0.11
N GLU A 8 6.36 9.07 0.81
CA GLU A 8 6.94 8.77 2.11
C GLU A 8 6.01 9.25 3.22
N ILE A 9 5.85 8.41 4.24
CA ILE A 9 4.98 8.63 5.39
C ILE A 9 5.84 8.41 6.64
N PRO A 10 6.04 9.45 7.48
CA PRO A 10 6.72 9.28 8.76
C PRO A 10 5.96 8.27 9.63
N ALA A 11 6.64 7.24 10.12
CA ALA A 11 6.03 6.18 10.93
C ALA A 11 7.11 5.47 11.73
N SER A 12 6.83 5.07 12.97
CA SER A 12 7.77 4.24 13.73
C SER A 12 7.79 2.80 13.22
N ASP A 13 8.83 2.04 13.53
CA ASP A 13 8.93 0.60 13.22
C ASP A 13 7.70 -0.20 13.70
N ALA A 14 7.17 0.15 14.88
CA ALA A 14 5.96 -0.46 15.42
C ALA A 14 4.73 -0.18 14.55
N ASP A 15 4.54 1.08 14.15
CA ASP A 15 3.43 1.51 13.28
C ASP A 15 3.50 0.81 11.93
N ALA A 16 4.70 0.72 11.37
CA ALA A 16 4.93 0.12 10.06
C ALA A 16 4.60 -1.37 10.03
N LYS A 17 4.88 -2.08 11.12
CA LYS A 17 4.48 -3.49 11.28
C LYS A 17 2.97 -3.66 11.37
N ILE A 18 2.26 -2.79 12.10
CA ILE A 18 0.79 -2.87 12.21
C ILE A 18 0.13 -2.56 10.86
N ILE A 19 0.64 -1.58 10.13
CA ILE A 19 0.17 -1.21 8.78
C ILE A 19 0.35 -2.39 7.82
N ALA A 20 1.51 -3.04 7.85
CA ALA A 20 1.81 -4.23 7.09
C ALA A 20 0.82 -5.39 7.33
N GLU A 21 0.49 -5.64 8.59
CA GLU A 21 -0.44 -6.69 9.01
C GLU A 21 -1.89 -6.38 8.59
N LYS A 22 -2.34 -5.13 8.78
CA LYS A 22 -3.69 -4.71 8.40
C LYS A 22 -3.92 -4.74 6.89
N ILE A 23 -2.94 -4.31 6.09
CA ILE A 23 -3.04 -4.39 4.62
C ILE A 23 -3.02 -5.84 4.14
N SER A 24 -2.25 -6.69 4.81
CA SER A 24 -2.26 -8.13 4.52
C SER A 24 -3.61 -8.80 4.81
N SER A 25 -4.44 -8.19 5.65
CA SER A 25 -5.73 -8.72 6.11
C SER A 25 -6.94 -7.99 5.51
N ASN A 26 -6.73 -7.04 4.59
CA ASN A 26 -7.80 -6.25 4.00
C ASN A 26 -8.30 -6.90 2.70
N ASP A 27 -9.60 -7.23 2.65
CA ASP A 27 -10.25 -7.92 1.54
C ASP A 27 -10.28 -7.12 0.22
N ASP A 28 -10.02 -5.81 0.25
CA ASP A 28 -9.90 -4.98 -0.95
C ASP A 28 -8.54 -5.16 -1.65
N TYR A 29 -7.55 -5.75 -0.98
CA TYR A 29 -6.20 -5.92 -1.50
C TYR A 29 -5.78 -7.40 -1.50
N THR A 30 -5.20 -7.84 -2.62
CA THR A 30 -4.53 -9.14 -2.69
C THR A 30 -3.05 -8.94 -2.38
N LYS A 31 -2.58 -9.56 -1.29
CA LYS A 31 -1.14 -9.73 -1.04
C LYS A 31 -0.53 -10.58 -2.13
N VAL A 32 0.50 -10.06 -2.79
CA VAL A 32 1.23 -10.75 -3.86
C VAL A 32 2.50 -11.39 -3.32
N LYS A 33 3.25 -10.66 -2.49
CA LYS A 33 4.53 -11.13 -1.94
C LYS A 33 4.93 -10.34 -0.70
N LEU A 34 5.57 -11.01 0.27
CA LEU A 34 6.38 -10.38 1.30
C LEU A 34 7.85 -10.72 0.99
N GLN A 35 8.70 -9.70 0.89
CA GLN A 35 10.13 -9.89 0.68
C GLN A 35 10.88 -8.83 1.47
N ASP A 36 11.74 -9.26 2.39
CA ASP A 36 12.45 -8.36 3.31
C ASP A 36 11.46 -7.46 4.07
N ARG A 37 11.69 -6.15 4.08
CA ARG A 37 10.77 -5.13 4.61
C ARG A 37 9.78 -4.59 3.57
N LYS A 38 9.59 -5.32 2.45
CA LYS A 38 8.71 -4.91 1.34
C LYS A 38 7.48 -5.79 1.19
N ILE A 39 6.33 -5.13 1.06
CA ILE A 39 5.03 -5.79 0.87
C ILE A 39 4.49 -5.39 -0.48
N TYR A 40 4.31 -6.38 -1.34
CA TYR A 40 3.73 -6.23 -2.65
C TYR A 40 2.27 -6.62 -2.58
N PHE A 41 1.40 -5.70 -3.00
CA PHE A 41 -0.03 -5.93 -3.02
C PHE A 41 -0.66 -5.29 -4.26
N LYS A 42 -1.85 -5.75 -4.61
CA LYS A 42 -2.63 -5.24 -5.72
C LYS A 42 -4.10 -5.12 -5.35
N ASP A 43 -4.82 -4.21 -5.98
CA ASP A 43 -6.27 -4.12 -5.81
C ASP A 43 -6.96 -5.41 -6.28
N VAL A 44 -7.96 -5.84 -5.54
CA VAL A 44 -8.89 -6.89 -5.97
C VAL A 44 -9.87 -6.29 -6.98
N ILE A 45 -9.67 -6.57 -8.27
CA ILE A 45 -10.67 -6.27 -9.31
C ILE A 45 -11.56 -7.50 -9.48
N LYS A 46 -12.85 -7.38 -9.15
CA LYS A 46 -13.84 -8.47 -9.21
C LYS A 46 -14.10 -9.03 -10.62
N LEU A 47 -13.70 -8.31 -11.68
CA LEU A 47 -14.14 -8.55 -13.06
C LEU A 47 -13.00 -8.39 -14.09
N THR A 48 -11.97 -9.25 -14.09
CA THR A 48 -11.09 -9.49 -15.28
C THR A 48 -9.87 -8.58 -15.54
N GLY A 49 -9.50 -7.66 -14.65
CA GLY A 49 -8.35 -6.75 -14.84
C GLY A 49 -7.16 -6.96 -13.89
N TRP A 50 -5.95 -6.56 -14.33
CA TRP A 50 -4.84 -6.32 -13.39
C TRP A 50 -5.13 -5.04 -12.60
N GLY A 51 -5.26 -5.16 -11.28
CA GLY A 51 -5.40 -4.03 -10.35
C GLY A 51 -4.22 -3.07 -10.36
N ASN A 52 -4.37 -1.95 -9.65
CA ASN A 52 -3.22 -1.11 -9.34
C ASN A 52 -2.21 -1.93 -8.53
N MET A 53 -0.92 -1.66 -8.74
CA MET A 53 0.14 -2.34 -8.00
C MET A 53 0.78 -1.40 -7.00
N TYR A 54 1.04 -1.94 -5.82
CA TYR A 54 1.58 -1.19 -4.70
C TYR A 54 2.73 -1.96 -4.06
N ILE A 55 3.67 -1.20 -3.51
CA ILE A 55 4.79 -1.70 -2.74
C ILE A 55 4.89 -0.82 -1.51
N LEU A 56 4.75 -1.41 -0.33
CA LEU A 56 5.11 -0.74 0.92
C LEU A 56 6.53 -1.15 1.27
N ASP A 57 7.42 -0.19 1.39
CA ASP A 57 8.78 -0.37 1.90
C ASP A 57 8.82 0.19 3.32
N VAL A 58 8.95 -0.72 4.29
CA VAL A 58 8.97 -0.41 5.71
C VAL A 58 10.41 -0.08 6.13
N GLY A 59 10.67 1.20 6.33
CA GLY A 59 11.89 1.70 6.98
C GLY A 59 11.74 1.73 8.50
N GLU A 60 12.80 2.16 9.20
CA GLU A 60 12.80 2.25 10.67
C GLU A 60 11.98 3.45 11.17
N ASP A 61 12.06 4.58 10.47
CA ASP A 61 11.38 5.84 10.83
C ASP A 61 10.41 6.33 9.76
N SER A 62 10.20 5.54 8.70
CA SER A 62 9.29 5.90 7.62
C SER A 62 8.78 4.69 6.85
N ILE A 63 7.65 4.88 6.18
CA ILE A 63 7.09 3.96 5.22
C ILE A 63 7.07 4.63 3.86
N THR A 64 7.62 3.97 2.85
CA THR A 64 7.50 4.42 1.46
C THR A 64 6.45 3.59 0.73
N LEU A 65 5.36 4.23 0.33
CA LEU A 65 4.38 3.64 -0.59
C LEU A 65 4.79 3.93 -2.03
N TYR A 66 5.19 2.91 -2.77
CA TYR A 66 5.28 2.95 -4.22
C TYR A 66 3.98 2.47 -4.84
N TYR A 67 3.51 3.13 -5.90
CA TYR A 67 2.27 2.76 -6.55
C TYR A 67 2.29 3.02 -8.05
N ARG A 68 1.58 2.18 -8.78
CA ARG A 68 1.39 2.28 -10.22
C ARG A 68 -0.05 2.00 -10.57
N GLN A 69 -0.70 3.01 -11.15
CA GLN A 69 -2.04 2.86 -11.67
C GLN A 69 -2.04 1.96 -12.90
N SER A 70 -2.97 1.02 -12.98
CA SER A 70 -3.24 0.25 -14.20
C SER A 70 -4.34 0.94 -15.02
N GLY A 71 -4.39 0.71 -16.33
CA GLY A 71 -5.42 1.32 -17.20
C GLY A 71 -6.86 0.89 -16.88
N TYR A 72 -7.03 -0.14 -16.04
CA TYR A 72 -8.32 -0.69 -15.62
C TYR A 72 -8.52 -0.66 -14.10
N GLY A 73 -7.51 -0.18 -13.36
CA GLY A 73 -7.62 0.04 -11.93
C GLY A 73 -8.66 1.12 -11.66
N LYS A 74 -9.35 1.01 -10.52
CA LYS A 74 -10.00 2.20 -9.94
C LYS A 74 -8.93 3.32 -9.91
N PRO A 75 -9.29 4.59 -10.11
CA PRO A 75 -8.36 5.66 -9.76
C PRO A 75 -7.84 5.34 -8.36
N PHE A 76 -6.52 5.44 -8.20
CA PHE A 76 -5.83 5.37 -6.90
C PHE A 76 -6.77 5.89 -5.82
N PRO A 77 -6.94 5.23 -4.64
CA PRO A 77 -7.97 5.61 -3.67
C PRO A 77 -8.06 7.12 -3.68
N LYS A 78 -9.25 7.64 -4.04
CA LYS A 78 -9.44 9.04 -4.45
C LYS A 78 -8.77 10.03 -3.51
N ASP A 79 -8.51 9.58 -2.29
CA ASP A 79 -7.68 10.23 -1.32
C ASP A 79 -6.50 9.30 -0.97
N LEU A 80 -5.30 9.64 -1.44
CA LEU A 80 -4.05 9.32 -0.73
C LEU A 80 -4.21 9.69 0.76
N ASP A 81 -5.03 10.71 1.05
CA ASP A 81 -5.44 11.09 2.40
C ASP A 81 -6.36 10.07 3.05
N ASN A 82 -7.18 9.27 2.34
CA ASN A 82 -7.91 8.15 2.94
C ASN A 82 -7.00 6.96 3.22
N PHE A 83 -5.98 6.73 2.39
CA PHE A 83 -4.96 5.75 2.75
C PHE A 83 -4.19 6.25 3.97
N THR A 84 -3.75 7.51 3.98
CA THR A 84 -3.06 8.11 5.12
C THR A 84 -3.95 8.18 6.37
N ASN A 85 -5.24 8.47 6.25
CA ASN A 85 -6.21 8.46 7.36
C ASN A 85 -6.51 7.03 7.83
N PHE A 86 -6.54 6.06 6.91
CA PHE A 86 -6.57 4.65 7.26
C PHE A 86 -5.30 4.29 8.03
N LEU A 87 -4.12 4.79 7.66
CA LEU A 87 -2.90 4.62 8.47
C LEU A 87 -3.01 5.35 9.82
N SER A 88 -3.51 6.58 9.86
CA SER A 88 -3.66 7.36 11.11
C SER A 88 -4.64 6.74 12.10
N THR A 89 -5.69 6.06 11.61
CA THR A 89 -6.64 5.29 12.46
C THR A 89 -6.04 3.97 12.97
N ILE A 90 -4.88 3.56 12.45
CA ILE A 90 -4.14 2.39 12.90
C ILE A 90 -3.15 2.76 14.01
N ILE A 91 -2.64 3.99 13.99
CA ILE A 91 -1.58 4.51 14.87
C ILE A 91 -2.15 5.24 16.12
N SER A 92 -3.48 5.41 16.22
CA SER A 92 -4.15 5.97 17.41
C SER A 92 -4.44 4.94 18.49
#